data_AF-A0A6I6JFU3-F1
#
_entry.id   AF-A0A6I6JFU3-F1
#
_cell.length_a   1.000
_cell.length_b   1.000
_cell.length_c   1.000
_cell.angle_alpha   90.00
_cell.angle_beta   90.00
_cell.angle_gamma   90.00
#
_symmetry.space_group_name_H-M   'P 1'
#
loop_
_entity.id
_entity.type
_entity.pdbx_description
1 polymer ?
#
loop_
_entity_poly.entity_id
_entity_poly.type
_entity_poly.pdbx_seq_one_letter_code
_entity_poly.pdbx_strand_id
1 'polypeptide(L)'
;MKCPSCGKSLNPRAVRCTGCGTRLIRPSDKLARKMTAGRGLSLACGGLLVWLAVFLFFNDAMLFGTITAVAGAALLFLGKTMNRR
;
A
#
# COMPACT_ATOMS: atom_id res chain seq x y z
N MET A 1 10.59 -28.82 -7.55
CA MET A 1 9.22 -28.41 -7.98
C MET A 1 9.15 -28.45 -9.50
N LYS A 2 7.99 -28.79 -10.09
CA LYS A 2 7.81 -28.88 -11.56
C LYS A 2 7.10 -27.64 -12.09
N CYS A 3 7.41 -27.24 -13.32
CA CYS A 3 6.71 -26.14 -13.98
C CYS A 3 5.23 -26.50 -14.21
N PRO A 4 4.25 -25.66 -13.84
CA PRO A 4 2.85 -25.91 -14.16
C PRO A 4 2.54 -25.78 -15.66
N SER A 5 3.40 -25.12 -16.44
CA SER A 5 3.19 -24.90 -17.88
C SER A 5 3.86 -25.94 -18.78
N CYS A 6 4.98 -26.55 -18.35
CA CYS A 6 5.74 -27.48 -19.22
C CYS A 6 6.29 -28.72 -18.49
N GLY A 7 6.02 -28.90 -17.20
CA GLY A 7 6.45 -30.07 -16.43
C GLY A 7 7.95 -30.18 -16.10
N LYS A 8 8.83 -29.33 -16.67
CA LYS A 8 10.28 -29.34 -16.41
C LYS A 8 10.62 -29.07 -14.95
N SER A 9 11.74 -29.63 -14.49
CA SER A 9 12.29 -29.38 -13.15
C SER A 9 12.61 -27.89 -13.01
N LEU A 10 12.17 -27.32 -11.89
CA LEU A 10 12.20 -25.90 -11.66
C LEU A 10 12.92 -25.62 -10.35
N ASN A 11 13.94 -24.76 -10.43
CA ASN A 11 14.70 -24.34 -9.27
C ASN A 11 13.82 -23.43 -8.40
N PRO A 12 13.67 -23.68 -7.09
CA PRO A 12 12.89 -22.84 -6.17
C PRO A 12 13.20 -21.35 -6.27
N ARG A 13 14.42 -20.96 -6.65
CA ARG A 13 14.84 -19.56 -6.81
C ARG A 13 14.67 -18.96 -8.21
N ALA A 14 14.25 -19.74 -9.21
CA ALA A 14 14.13 -19.24 -10.57
C ALA A 14 12.89 -18.34 -10.75
N VAL A 15 13.10 -17.14 -11.32
CA VAL A 15 12.04 -16.16 -11.63
C VAL A 15 11.32 -16.50 -12.95
N ARG A 16 12.00 -17.22 -13.84
CA ARG A 16 11.46 -17.75 -15.09
C ARG A 16 11.82 -19.21 -15.24
N CYS A 17 10.94 -19.99 -15.86
CA CYS A 17 11.25 -21.35 -16.24
C CYS A 17 12.31 -21.35 -17.35
N THR A 18 13.43 -22.04 -17.15
CA THR A 18 14.48 -22.23 -18.18
C THR A 18 14.02 -23.11 -19.34
N GLY A 19 12.90 -23.82 -19.17
CA GLY A 19 12.35 -24.74 -20.16
C GLY A 19 11.39 -24.12 -21.16
N CYS A 20 10.44 -23.32 -20.69
CA CYS A 20 9.39 -22.71 -21.51
C CYS A 20 9.33 -21.19 -21.42
N GLY A 21 10.23 -20.56 -20.64
CA GLY A 21 10.29 -19.10 -20.50
C GLY A 21 9.19 -18.46 -19.65
N THR A 22 8.21 -19.24 -19.18
CA THR A 22 7.09 -18.70 -18.37
C THR A 22 7.57 -18.05 -17.08
N ARG A 23 6.99 -16.89 -16.75
CA ARG A 23 7.28 -16.12 -15.54
C ARG A 23 6.58 -16.77 -14.34
N LEU A 24 7.33 -17.07 -13.29
CA LEU A 24 6.78 -17.69 -12.08
C LEU A 24 6.35 -16.61 -11.11
N ILE A 25 5.05 -16.48 -10.90
CA ILE A 25 4.49 -15.55 -9.93
C ILE A 25 4.54 -16.24 -8.58
N ARG A 26 5.40 -15.77 -7.65
CA ARG A 26 5.43 -16.34 -6.30
C ARG A 26 4.21 -15.83 -5.52
N PRO A 27 3.59 -16.67 -4.68
CA PRO A 27 2.48 -16.23 -3.84
C PRO A 27 2.89 -15.13 -2.85
N SER A 28 4.18 -15.09 -2.45
CA SER A 28 4.74 -14.04 -1.58
C SER A 28 4.69 -12.64 -2.21
N ASP A 29 4.81 -12.51 -3.53
CA ASP A 29 4.69 -11.22 -4.23
C ASP A 29 3.25 -10.68 -4.25
N LYS A 30 2.25 -11.58 -4.12
CA LYS A 30 0.84 -11.18 -4.00
C LYS A 30 0.49 -10.77 -2.56
N LEU A 31 1.11 -11.38 -1.56
CA LEU A 31 0.89 -11.03 -0.15
C LEU A 31 1.60 -9.73 0.25
N ALA A 32 2.84 -9.52 -0.22
CA ALA A 32 3.57 -8.27 0.01
C ALA A 32 2.82 -7.04 -0.51
N ARG A 33 2.06 -7.20 -1.61
CA ARG A 33 1.25 -6.15 -2.22
C ARG A 33 0.00 -5.77 -1.42
N LYS A 34 -0.45 -6.63 -0.50
CA LYS A 34 -1.62 -6.39 0.38
C LYS A 34 -1.24 -5.76 1.72
N MET A 35 0.03 -5.78 2.12
CA MET A 35 0.50 -5.12 3.36
C MET A 35 0.84 -3.63 3.16
N THR A 36 1.02 -3.17 1.92
CA THR A 36 1.00 -1.74 1.63
C THR A 36 -0.46 -1.29 1.60
N ALA A 37 -0.89 -0.60 2.64
CA ALA A 37 -2.22 -0.03 2.80
C ALA A 37 -2.76 0.49 1.46
N GLY A 38 -3.92 -0.05 1.06
CA GLY A 38 -4.56 0.32 -0.20
C GLY A 38 -4.70 1.84 -0.26
N ARG A 39 -4.30 2.44 -1.38
CA ARG A 39 -4.26 3.89 -1.56
C ARG A 39 -5.60 4.60 -1.31
N GLY A 40 -6.72 3.90 -1.52
CA GLY A 40 -8.04 4.40 -1.14
C GLY A 40 -8.21 4.54 0.38
N LEU A 41 -7.65 3.62 1.17
CA LEU A 41 -7.72 3.64 2.63
C LEU A 41 -6.92 4.80 3.20
N SER A 42 -5.73 5.10 2.66
CA SER A 42 -4.91 6.22 3.15
C SER A 42 -5.51 7.59 2.82
N LEU A 43 -6.11 7.76 1.64
CA LEU A 43 -6.84 8.99 1.30
C LEU A 43 -8.11 9.16 2.13
N ALA A 44 -8.88 8.08 2.33
CA ALA A 44 -10.10 8.14 3.14
C ALA A 44 -9.80 8.47 4.60
N CYS A 45 -8.80 7.81 5.19
CA CYS A 45 -8.42 8.04 6.58
C CYS A 45 -7.78 9.42 6.78
N GLY A 46 -6.94 9.87 5.84
CA GLY A 46 -6.36 11.22 5.85
C GLY A 46 -7.41 12.32 5.71
N GLY A 47 -8.41 12.14 4.83
CA GLY A 47 -9.53 13.08 4.70
C GLY A 47 -10.41 13.15 5.95
N LEU A 48 -10.71 12.00 6.57
CA LEU A 48 -11.46 11.92 7.81
C LEU A 48 -10.75 12.65 8.96
N LEU A 49 -9.44 12.46 9.10
CA LEU A 49 -8.62 13.13 10.11
C LEU A 49 -8.58 14.65 9.92
N VAL A 50 -8.50 15.13 8.68
CA VAL A 50 -8.57 16.57 8.37
C VAL A 50 -9.94 17.15 8.72
N TRP A 51 -11.03 16.42 8.41
CA TRP A 51 -12.38 16.84 8.76
C TRP A 51 -12.59 16.92 10.29
N LEU A 52 -12.10 15.91 11.02
CA LEU A 52 -12.07 15.90 12.49
C LEU A 52 -11.26 17.07 13.05
N ALA A 53 -10.10 17.38 12.46
CA ALA A 53 -9.26 18.49 12.88
C ALA A 53 -9.98 19.84 12.73
N VAL A 54 -10.72 20.05 11.62
CA VAL A 54 -11.56 21.25 11.43
C VAL A 54 -12.64 21.31 12.51
N PHE A 55 -13.32 20.20 12.79
CA PHE A 55 -14.36 20.15 13.83
C PHE A 55 -13.81 20.45 15.24
N LEU A 56 -12.63 19.92 15.58
CA LEU A 56 -11.92 20.20 16.84
C LEU A 56 -11.49 21.66 16.96
N PHE A 57 -11.11 22.30 15.85
CA PHE A 57 -10.74 23.71 15.82
C PHE A 57 -11.90 24.63 16.21
N PHE A 58 -13.14 24.26 15.85
CA PHE A 58 -14.35 24.99 16.23
C PHE A 58 -14.75 24.85 17.71
N ASN A 59 -14.12 23.94 18.47
CA ASN A 59 -14.44 23.66 19.88
C ASN A 59 -13.41 24.24 20.88
N ASP A 60 -12.63 25.27 20.49
CA ASP A 60 -11.55 25.88 21.30
C ASP A 60 -10.42 24.91 21.73
N ALA A 61 -10.40 23.67 21.22
CA ALA A 61 -9.39 22.65 21.48
C ALA A 61 -8.18 22.79 20.54
N MET A 62 -7.51 23.95 20.57
CA MET A 62 -6.43 24.34 19.63
C MET A 62 -5.25 23.36 19.58
N LEU A 63 -4.89 22.72 20.70
CA LEU A 63 -3.74 21.83 20.79
C LEU A 63 -3.99 20.47 20.09
N PHE A 64 -5.21 19.95 20.20
CA PHE A 64 -5.60 18.69 19.56
C PHE A 64 -5.88 18.88 18.05
N GLY A 65 -6.39 20.05 17.65
CA GLY A 65 -6.65 20.37 16.25
C GLY A 65 -5.37 20.36 15.39
N THR A 66 -4.28 20.96 15.88
CA THR A 66 -3.01 21.06 15.12
C THR A 66 -2.34 19.70 14.90
N ILE A 67 -2.26 18.85 15.93
CA ILE A 67 -1.64 17.51 15.84
C ILE A 67 -2.43 16.65 14.83
N THR A 68 -3.76 16.68 14.91
CA THR A 68 -4.63 15.88 14.03
C THR A 68 -4.55 16.38 12.57
N ALA A 69 -4.46 17.70 12.37
CA ALA A 69 -4.27 18.29 11.04
C ALA A 69 -2.93 17.91 10.41
N VAL A 70 -1.83 17.97 11.17
CA VAL A 70 -0.50 17.59 10.68
C VAL A 70 -0.44 16.10 10.34
N ALA A 71 -1.00 15.24 11.19
CA ALA A 71 -1.08 13.81 10.93
C ALA A 71 -1.93 13.50 9.67
N GLY A 72 -3.09 14.14 9.53
CA GLY A 72 -3.95 14.01 8.35
C GLY A 72 -3.27 14.48 7.06
N ALA A 73 -2.60 15.64 7.10
CA ALA A 73 -1.85 16.19 5.97
C ALA A 73 -0.69 15.27 5.55
N ALA A 74 0.06 14.70 6.50
CA ALA A 74 1.14 13.76 6.22
C ALA A 74 0.62 12.49 5.51
N LEU A 75 -0.52 11.95 5.96
CA LEU A 75 -1.14 10.77 5.34
C LEU A 75 -1.66 11.05 3.93
N LEU A 76 -2.27 12.22 3.69
CA LEU A 76 -2.69 12.64 2.36
C LEU A 76 -1.51 12.85 1.42
N PHE A 77 -0.42 13.45 1.92
CA PHE A 77 0.79 13.65 1.15
C PHE A 77 1.42 12.31 0.75
N LEU A 78 1.56 11.37 1.69
CA LEU A 78 2.03 10.00 1.41
C LEU A 78 1.10 9.26 0.43
N GLY A 79 -0.22 9.37 0.59
CA GLY A 79 -1.19 8.79 -0.35
C GLY A 79 -1.08 9.37 -1.77
N LYS A 80 -0.71 10.64 -1.91
CA LYS A 80 -0.50 11.32 -3.19
C LYS A 80 0.85 10.98 -3.82
N THR A 81 1.92 10.86 -3.03
CA THR A 81 3.26 10.51 -3.55
C THR A 81 3.34 9.08 -4.07
N MET A 82 2.58 8.14 -3.51
CA MET A 82 2.46 6.78 -4.04
C MET A 82 1.74 6.70 -5.41
N ASN A 83 1.13 7.77 -5.92
CA ASN A 83 0.50 7.81 -7.26
C ASN A 83 1.49 7.92 -8.42
N ARG A 84 2.75 8.24 -8.16
CA ARG A 84 3.73 8.52 -9.24
C ARG A 84 4.56 7.30 -9.64
N ARG A 85 4.03 6.07 -9.54
CA ARG A 85 4.64 4.87 -10.12
C ARG A 85 3.62 4.03 -10.87
#